data_AF-A0A1S1MQQ3-F1
#
_entry.id   AF-A0A1S1MQQ3-F1
#
_cell.length_a   1.000
_cell.length_b   1.000
_cell.length_c   1.000
_cell.angle_alpha   90.00
_cell.angle_beta   90.00
_cell.angle_gamma   90.00
#
_symmetry.space_group_name_H-M   'P 1'
#
loop_
_entity.id
_entity.type
_entity.pdbx_description
1 polymer ?
#
loop_
_entity_poly.entity_id
_entity_poly.type
_entity_poly.pdbx_seq_one_letter_code
_entity_poly.pdbx_strand_id
1 'polypeptide(L)'
;MKKLVLITFVASALYSNFAVADAIHSTMYSSERIALAAKQANIHLSTFQQAIEKYEAWLNSVDNPAHQPNGELKGIKPFNQLEAIRAFTSGAEFTPQLQAELISQYNENQTKLATYLGLRVEELMPFVKSHADLYMDTQKPE
;
A
#
# COMPACT_ATOMS: atom_id res chain seq x y z
N MET A 1 -22.50 7.10 -13.33
CA MET A 1 -21.49 7.87 -12.57
C MET A 1 -20.76 7.08 -11.47
N LYS A 2 -21.36 6.09 -10.79
CA LYS A 2 -20.69 5.33 -9.69
C LYS A 2 -19.62 4.29 -10.13
N LYS A 3 -19.76 3.67 -11.31
CA LYS A 3 -18.78 2.68 -11.84
C LYS A 3 -17.41 3.28 -12.15
N LEU A 4 -17.37 4.53 -12.63
CA LEU A 4 -16.12 5.19 -13.01
C LEU A 4 -15.23 5.45 -11.79
N VAL A 5 -15.82 5.93 -10.69
CA VAL A 5 -15.09 6.24 -9.45
C VAL A 5 -14.45 4.98 -8.85
N LEU A 6 -15.14 3.84 -8.87
CA LEU A 6 -14.59 2.59 -8.33
C LEU A 6 -13.48 2.01 -9.24
N ILE A 7 -13.63 2.11 -10.57
CA ILE A 7 -12.58 1.68 -11.51
C ILE A 7 -11.35 2.59 -11.37
N THR A 8 -11.52 3.92 -11.26
CA THR A 8 -10.42 4.84 -11.00
C THR A 8 -9.78 4.56 -9.64
N PHE A 9 -10.58 4.23 -8.62
CA PHE A 9 -10.09 3.89 -7.28
C PHE A 9 -9.28 2.58 -7.26
N VAL A 10 -9.78 1.54 -7.93
CA VAL A 10 -9.08 0.25 -8.11
C VAL A 10 -7.82 0.47 -8.97
N ALA A 11 -7.88 1.28 -10.01
CA ALA A 11 -6.72 1.61 -10.84
C ALA A 11 -5.65 2.40 -10.07
N SER A 12 -6.04 3.38 -9.24
CA SER A 12 -5.14 4.11 -8.36
C SER A 12 -4.54 3.20 -7.28
N ALA A 13 -5.34 2.31 -6.68
CA ALA A 13 -4.86 1.32 -5.72
C ALA A 13 -3.92 0.28 -6.35
N LEU A 14 -4.17 -0.12 -7.61
CA LEU A 14 -3.28 -0.97 -8.40
C LEU A 14 -1.96 -0.26 -8.69
N TYR A 15 -1.99 0.99 -9.17
CA TYR A 15 -0.78 1.75 -9.49
C TYR A 15 0.10 1.98 -8.26
N SER A 16 -0.51 2.18 -7.09
CA SER A 16 0.18 2.45 -5.82
C SER A 16 0.82 1.20 -5.20
N ASN A 17 0.19 0.03 -5.35
CA ASN A 17 0.68 -1.23 -4.75
C ASN A 17 1.58 -2.05 -5.70
N PHE A 18 1.32 -2.05 -7.02
CA PHE A 18 2.14 -2.80 -7.99
C PHE A 18 3.52 -2.17 -8.22
N ALA A 19 3.60 -0.84 -8.22
CA ALA A 19 4.87 -0.15 -8.48
C ALA A 19 5.90 -0.33 -7.35
N VAL A 20 5.44 -0.72 -6.15
CA VAL A 20 6.27 -0.78 -4.94
C VAL A 20 6.64 -2.23 -4.58
N ALA A 21 5.81 -3.22 -4.92
CA ALA A 21 6.08 -4.62 -4.60
C ALA A 21 7.24 -5.23 -5.42
N ASP A 22 7.43 -4.81 -6.67
CA ASP A 22 8.36 -5.52 -7.58
C ASP A 22 9.85 -5.18 -7.35
N ALA A 23 10.17 -4.23 -6.46
CA ALA A 23 11.55 -3.86 -6.22
C ALA A 23 11.74 -3.12 -4.88
N ILE A 24 12.13 -3.83 -3.81
CA ILE A 24 12.73 -3.20 -2.63
C ILE A 24 13.93 -4.03 -2.16
N HIS A 25 15.12 -3.67 -2.65
CA HIS A 25 16.32 -3.77 -1.81
C HIS A 25 16.33 -2.55 -0.89
N SER A 26 16.81 -2.70 0.35
CA SER A 26 16.99 -1.62 1.33
C SER A 26 17.48 -0.34 0.66
N THR A 27 16.58 0.63 0.48
CA THR A 27 16.89 1.87 -0.23
C THR A 27 17.18 2.92 0.84
N MET A 28 18.44 3.36 0.98
CA MET A 28 18.78 4.45 1.89
C MET A 28 18.30 5.78 1.32
N TYR A 29 17.10 6.23 1.71
CA TYR A 29 16.62 7.58 1.39
C TYR A 29 17.43 8.63 2.19
N SER A 30 17.72 9.77 1.59
CA SER A 30 18.31 10.89 2.33
C SER A 30 17.31 11.50 3.33
N SER A 31 17.80 11.93 4.49
CA SER A 31 16.95 12.51 5.55
C SER A 31 16.11 13.70 5.08
N GLU A 32 16.63 14.52 4.17
CA GLU A 32 15.92 15.67 3.59
C GLU A 32 14.73 15.23 2.73
N ARG A 33 14.89 14.15 1.96
CA ARG A 33 13.82 13.60 1.13
C ARG A 33 12.72 12.98 1.97
N ILE A 34 13.09 12.24 3.02
CA ILE A 34 12.12 11.70 3.99
C ILE A 34 11.33 12.83 4.67
N ALA A 35 12.00 13.91 5.07
CA ALA A 35 11.33 15.07 5.69
C ALA A 35 10.34 15.76 4.74
N LEU A 36 10.71 15.91 3.46
CA LEU A 36 9.80 16.44 2.44
C LEU A 36 8.59 15.53 2.22
N ALA A 37 8.81 14.22 2.12
CA ALA A 37 7.75 13.24 1.93
C ALA A 37 6.77 13.20 3.12
N ALA A 38 7.29 13.20 4.36
CA ALA A 38 6.47 13.27 5.57
C ALA A 38 5.59 14.55 5.59
N LYS A 39 6.17 15.69 5.22
CA LYS A 39 5.44 16.96 5.10
C LYS A 39 4.35 16.90 4.03
N GLN A 40 4.64 16.33 2.87
CA GLN A 40 3.67 16.18 1.77
C GLN A 40 2.51 15.24 2.16
N ALA A 41 2.82 14.17 2.90
CA ALA A 41 1.83 13.24 3.42
C ALA A 41 1.05 13.78 4.63
N ASN A 42 1.46 14.93 5.19
CA ASN A 42 0.93 15.50 6.43
C ASN A 42 1.04 14.53 7.63
N ILE A 43 2.17 13.83 7.72
CA ILE A 43 2.49 12.85 8.77
C ILE A 43 3.71 13.35 9.55
N HIS A 44 3.73 13.14 10.86
CA HIS A 44 4.88 13.49 11.67
C HIS A 44 6.13 12.70 11.21
N LEU A 45 7.29 13.35 11.13
CA LEU A 45 8.51 12.77 10.56
C LEU A 45 8.88 11.41 11.18
N SER A 46 8.86 11.31 12.51
CA SER A 46 9.19 10.05 13.19
C SER A 46 8.19 8.93 12.89
N THR A 47 6.91 9.26 12.76
CA THR A 47 5.86 8.30 12.39
C THR A 47 6.04 7.85 10.94
N PHE A 48 6.37 8.77 10.04
CA PHE A 48 6.62 8.45 8.64
C PHE A 48 7.84 7.54 8.47
N GLN A 49 8.94 7.81 9.19
CA GLN A 49 10.14 6.96 9.20
C GLN A 49 9.85 5.54 9.68
N GLN A 50 9.16 5.40 10.82
CA GLN A 50 8.76 4.09 11.34
C GLN A 50 7.81 3.35 10.38
N ALA A 51 6.91 4.08 9.73
CA ALA A 51 6.00 3.51 8.74
C ALA A 51 6.76 3.02 7.49
N ILE A 52 7.79 3.73 7.01
CA ILE A 52 8.66 3.24 5.93
C ILE A 52 9.27 1.89 6.31
N GLU A 53 9.96 1.82 7.46
CA GLU A 53 10.65 0.60 7.91
C GLU A 53 9.69 -0.61 7.98
N LYS A 54 8.51 -0.40 8.56
CA LYS A 54 7.48 -1.44 8.65
C LYS A 54 6.89 -1.80 7.29
N TYR A 55 6.67 -0.81 6.42
CA TYR A 55 6.07 -1.03 5.11
C TYR A 55 7.01 -1.80 4.18
N GLU A 56 8.30 -1.44 4.15
CA GLU A 56 9.33 -2.18 3.41
C GLU A 56 9.51 -3.60 3.96
N ALA A 57 9.48 -3.78 5.29
CA ALA A 57 9.52 -5.11 5.91
C ALA A 57 8.30 -5.97 5.51
N TRP A 58 7.11 -5.37 5.51
CA TRP A 58 5.89 -6.06 5.06
C TRP A 58 5.97 -6.46 3.58
N LEU A 59 6.38 -5.54 2.70
CA LEU A 59 6.54 -5.83 1.27
C LEU A 59 7.54 -6.96 1.02
N ASN A 60 8.70 -6.93 1.68
CA ASN A 60 9.68 -8.02 1.60
C ASN A 60 9.13 -9.38 2.08
N SER A 61 8.24 -9.37 3.08
CA SER A 61 7.63 -10.59 3.60
C SER A 61 6.55 -11.19 2.68
N VAL A 62 5.97 -10.36 1.80
CA VAL A 62 4.98 -10.81 0.81
C VAL A 62 5.65 -11.71 -0.23
N ASP A 63 6.84 -11.33 -0.70
CA ASP A 63 7.59 -12.08 -1.70
C ASP A 63 8.43 -13.22 -1.10
N ASN A 64 8.72 -13.15 0.21
CA ASN A 64 9.47 -14.17 0.91
C ASN A 64 8.77 -14.61 2.23
N PRO A 65 7.91 -15.64 2.17
CA PRO A 65 7.15 -16.12 3.33
C PRO A 65 8.03 -16.58 4.51
N ALA A 66 9.30 -16.91 4.26
CA ALA A 66 10.25 -17.30 5.30
C ALA A 66 10.67 -16.11 6.19
N HIS A 67 10.41 -14.88 5.76
CA HIS A 67 10.78 -13.65 6.47
C HIS A 67 9.58 -12.94 7.11
N GLN A 68 8.41 -13.60 7.23
CA GLN A 68 7.23 -12.97 7.83
C GLN A 68 7.51 -12.41 9.22
N PRO A 69 7.39 -11.08 9.42
CA PRO A 69 7.35 -10.50 10.76
C PRO A 69 6.28 -11.20 11.61
N ASN A 70 6.71 -11.72 12.75
CA ASN A 70 5.90 -12.44 13.73
C ASN A 70 4.48 -11.90 13.89
N GLY A 71 3.44 -12.68 13.58
CA GLY A 71 2.05 -12.55 14.07
C GLY A 71 1.24 -11.30 13.68
N GLU A 72 1.84 -10.11 13.69
CA GLU A 72 1.22 -8.78 13.51
C GLU A 72 0.76 -8.54 12.07
N LEU A 73 1.35 -9.25 11.10
CA LEU A 73 0.97 -9.18 9.69
C LEU A 73 -0.12 -10.15 9.27
N LYS A 74 -0.60 -10.99 10.20
CA LYS A 74 -1.56 -12.05 9.89
C LYS A 74 -2.84 -11.45 9.32
N GLY A 75 -3.10 -11.72 8.04
CA GLY A 75 -4.32 -11.30 7.35
C GLY A 75 -4.24 -9.91 6.68
N ILE A 76 -3.07 -9.27 6.65
CA ILE A 76 -2.80 -8.15 5.73
C ILE A 76 -2.30 -8.76 4.42
N LYS A 77 -3.04 -8.54 3.34
CA LYS A 77 -2.69 -9.04 2.00
C LYS A 77 -2.37 -7.87 1.07
N PRO A 78 -1.45 -8.04 0.12
CA PRO A 78 -1.35 -7.15 -1.02
C PRO A 78 -2.71 -6.98 -1.71
N PHE A 79 -2.98 -5.80 -2.25
CA PHE A 79 -4.27 -5.47 -2.86
C PHE A 79 -4.66 -6.46 -3.97
N ASN A 80 -3.71 -6.88 -4.80
CA ASN A 80 -3.89 -7.86 -5.87
C ASN A 80 -4.13 -9.30 -5.37
N GLN A 81 -3.91 -9.57 -4.08
CA GLN A 81 -4.14 -10.87 -3.44
C GLN A 81 -5.47 -10.92 -2.67
N LEU A 82 -6.23 -9.82 -2.59
CA LEU A 82 -7.59 -9.82 -2.05
C LEU A 82 -8.50 -10.66 -2.95
N GLU A 83 -9.35 -11.48 -2.35
CA GLU A 83 -10.17 -12.46 -3.08
C GLU A 83 -11.15 -11.80 -4.03
N ALA A 84 -11.82 -10.73 -3.58
CA ALA A 84 -12.73 -9.96 -4.41
C ALA A 84 -12.01 -9.27 -5.59
N ILE A 85 -10.76 -8.83 -5.37
CA ILE A 85 -9.94 -8.25 -6.44
C ILE A 85 -9.52 -9.32 -7.44
N ARG A 86 -9.07 -10.49 -6.98
CA ARG A 86 -8.73 -11.62 -7.85
C ARG A 86 -9.93 -12.08 -8.67
N ALA A 87 -11.12 -12.17 -8.08
CA ALA A 87 -12.34 -12.50 -8.79
C ALA A 87 -12.64 -11.48 -9.89
N PHE A 88 -12.59 -10.18 -9.56
CA PHE A 88 -12.80 -9.11 -10.52
C PHE A 88 -11.78 -9.13 -11.67
N THR A 89 -10.49 -9.26 -11.38
CA THR A 89 -9.42 -9.29 -12.41
C THR A 89 -9.42 -10.58 -13.23
N SER A 90 -9.98 -11.68 -12.71
CA SER A 90 -10.17 -12.94 -13.43
C SER A 90 -11.42 -12.94 -14.34
N GLY A 91 -12.12 -11.81 -14.45
CA GLY A 91 -13.27 -11.65 -15.34
C GLY A 91 -14.62 -12.01 -14.73
N ALA A 92 -14.73 -12.08 -13.39
CA ALA A 92 -16.02 -12.25 -12.74
C ALA A 92 -16.97 -11.09 -13.11
N GLU A 93 -18.26 -11.42 -13.25
CA GLU A 93 -19.27 -10.41 -13.53
C GLU A 93 -19.34 -9.36 -12.41
N PHE A 94 -19.35 -8.08 -12.79
CA PHE A 94 -19.41 -6.98 -11.84
C PHE A 94 -20.84 -6.79 -11.29
N THR A 95 -21.16 -7.57 -10.26
CA THR A 95 -22.44 -7.55 -9.54
C THR A 95 -22.41 -6.58 -8.34
N PRO A 96 -23.58 -6.14 -7.83
CA PRO A 96 -23.65 -5.39 -6.58
C PRO A 96 -23.02 -6.12 -5.38
N GLN A 97 -23.10 -7.45 -5.35
CA GLN A 97 -22.48 -8.29 -4.33
C GLN A 97 -20.95 -8.22 -4.41
N LEU A 98 -20.38 -8.43 -5.60
CA LEU A 98 -18.94 -8.30 -5.82
C LEU A 98 -18.45 -6.88 -5.48
N GLN A 99 -19.24 -5.85 -5.80
CA GLN A 99 -18.93 -4.47 -5.41
C GLN A 99 -18.86 -4.29 -3.88
N ALA A 100 -19.82 -4.86 -3.14
CA ALA A 100 -19.83 -4.77 -1.68
C ALA A 100 -18.62 -5.51 -1.06
N GLU A 101 -18.29 -6.70 -1.59
CA GLU A 101 -17.12 -7.47 -1.18
C GLU A 101 -15.81 -6.74 -1.45
N LEU A 102 -15.68 -6.12 -2.63
CA LEU A 102 -14.52 -5.30 -2.99
C LEU A 102 -14.29 -4.17 -1.99
N ILE A 103 -15.35 -3.41 -1.67
CA ILE A 103 -15.27 -2.31 -0.71
C ILE A 103 -14.94 -2.84 0.69
N SER A 104 -15.60 -3.91 1.13
CA SER A 104 -15.39 -4.49 2.47
C SER A 104 -13.97 -5.00 2.65
N GLN A 105 -13.50 -5.86 1.73
CA GLN A 105 -12.15 -6.43 1.82
C GLN A 105 -11.07 -5.36 1.68
N TYR A 106 -11.28 -4.36 0.81
CA TYR A 106 -10.37 -3.23 0.70
C TYR A 106 -10.28 -2.45 2.01
N ASN A 107 -11.42 -2.01 2.55
CA ASN A 107 -11.45 -1.21 3.77
C ASN A 107 -10.84 -1.97 4.95
N GLU A 108 -11.20 -3.25 5.12
CA GLU A 108 -10.63 -4.09 6.18
C GLU A 108 -9.10 -4.20 6.05
N ASN A 109 -8.60 -4.44 4.83
CA ASN A 109 -7.17 -4.57 4.59
C ASN A 109 -6.43 -3.24 4.81
N GLN A 110 -6.98 -2.12 4.37
CA GLN A 110 -6.42 -0.78 4.61
C GLN A 110 -6.39 -0.44 6.11
N THR A 111 -7.44 -0.78 6.87
CA THR A 111 -7.46 -0.58 8.32
C THR A 111 -6.37 -1.39 9.01
N LYS A 112 -6.19 -2.66 8.64
CA LYS A 112 -5.13 -3.50 9.21
C LYS A 112 -3.74 -2.97 8.86
N LEU A 113 -3.52 -2.59 7.59
CA LEU A 113 -2.24 -2.03 7.15
C LEU A 113 -1.92 -0.72 7.86
N ALA A 114 -2.86 0.24 7.92
CA ALA A 114 -2.67 1.50 8.65
C ALA A 114 -2.32 1.25 10.12
N THR A 115 -3.07 0.34 10.77
CA THR A 115 -2.84 -0.03 12.17
C THR A 115 -1.42 -0.59 12.38
N TYR A 116 -1.00 -1.53 11.53
CA TYR A 116 0.33 -2.11 11.58
C TYR A 116 1.43 -1.05 11.44
N LEU A 117 1.25 -0.11 10.50
CA LEU A 117 2.18 0.99 10.24
C LEU A 117 2.16 2.09 11.31
N GLY A 118 1.22 2.05 12.27
CA GLY A 118 1.05 3.12 13.27
C GLY A 118 0.48 4.41 12.69
N LEU A 119 -0.30 4.29 11.61
CA LEU A 119 -0.94 5.40 10.89
C LEU A 119 -2.46 5.40 11.16
N ARG A 120 -3.07 6.58 11.01
CA ARG A 120 -4.52 6.68 10.81
C ARG A 120 -4.88 6.17 9.42
N VAL A 121 -6.09 5.63 9.24
CA VAL A 121 -6.54 5.11 7.93
C VAL A 121 -6.49 6.19 6.85
N GLU A 122 -6.82 7.44 7.19
CA GLU A 122 -6.74 8.60 6.30
C GLU A 122 -5.31 9.00 5.90
N GLU A 123 -4.30 8.59 6.68
CA GLU A 123 -2.89 8.85 6.42
C GLU A 123 -2.26 7.79 5.50
N LEU A 124 -2.89 6.63 5.35
CA LEU A 124 -2.32 5.50 4.62
C LEU A 124 -2.11 5.79 3.13
N MET A 125 -3.10 6.34 2.43
CA MET A 125 -2.97 6.65 1.01
C MET A 125 -1.93 7.76 0.74
N PRO A 126 -1.91 8.89 1.48
CA PRO A 126 -0.82 9.86 1.40
C PRO A 126 0.56 9.24 1.66
N PHE A 127 0.68 8.39 2.69
CA PHE A 127 1.91 7.67 2.99
C PHE A 127 2.39 6.81 1.82
N VAL A 128 1.54 5.90 1.32
CA VAL A 128 1.89 4.98 0.22
C VAL A 128 2.30 5.76 -1.03
N LYS A 129 1.60 6.85 -1.35
CA LYS A 129 1.95 7.71 -2.48
C LYS A 129 3.33 8.36 -2.29
N SER A 130 3.56 9.01 -1.15
CA SER A 130 4.85 9.65 -0.87
C SER A 130 6.00 8.66 -0.79
N HIS A 131 5.77 7.44 -0.29
CA HIS A 131 6.74 6.35 -0.35
C HIS A 131 7.05 5.93 -1.78
N ALA A 132 6.03 5.76 -2.64
CA ALA A 132 6.24 5.42 -4.05
C ALA A 132 7.01 6.52 -4.80
N ASP A 133 6.72 7.80 -4.52
CA ASP A 133 7.46 8.93 -5.08
C ASP A 133 8.93 8.94 -4.62
N LEU A 134 9.19 8.66 -3.33
CA LEU A 134 10.54 8.48 -2.79
C LEU A 134 11.29 7.36 -3.51
N TYR A 135 10.65 6.20 -3.68
CA TYR A 135 11.24 5.06 -4.35
C TYR A 135 11.56 5.36 -5.82
N MET A 136 10.61 5.94 -6.57
CA MET A 136 10.81 6.31 -7.97
C MET A 136 11.92 7.35 -8.16
N ASP A 137 12.09 8.28 -7.23
CA ASP A 137 13.19 9.25 -7.28
C ASP A 137 14.57 8.59 -7.14
N THR A 138 14.68 7.46 -6.43
CA THR A 138 15.96 6.71 -6.31
C THR A 138 16.32 5.90 -7.56
N GLN A 139 15.37 5.71 -8.47
CA GLN A 139 15.55 4.96 -9.73
C GLN A 139 15.89 5.86 -10.92
N LYS A 140 15.88 7.19 -10.75
CA LYS A 140 16.25 8.13 -11.81
C LYS A 140 17.77 8.16 -11.97
N PRO A 141 18.33 7.88 -13.17
CA PRO A 141 19.75 8.07 -13.40
C PRO A 141 20.11 9.55 -13.25
N GLU A 142 21.25 9.81 -12.62
CA GLU A 142 21.86 11.16 -12.49
C GLU A 142 22.15 11.80 -13.85
#